data_AF-A0AAD9T4D7-F1
#
_entry.id   AF-A0AAD9T4D7-F1
#
_cell.length_a   1.000
_cell.length_b   1.000
_cell.length_c   1.000
_cell.angle_alpha   90.00
_cell.angle_beta   90.00
_cell.angle_gamma   90.00
#
_symmetry.space_group_name_H-M   'P 1'
#
loop_
_entity.id
_entity.type
_entity.pdbx_description
1 polymer ?
#
loop_
_entity_poly.entity_id
_entity_poly.type
_entity_poly.pdbx_seq_one_letter_code
_entity_poly.pdbx_strand_id
1 'polypeptide(L)'
;MERLAKSPSADNEMLNGKQGEDVVLEEGSGRSIEREEEQEMEEEWPKLSAEEFRAYNSMAEHMDYFAWNLLYTACESNRRPQNLSLRQFLSTGLQFCSHLATHHAIEEQHIFPVLAQKMPEFKQGENAAELLRQHQEIHKGMDALEEYLERCGRGETELQLPVLKEKMDSWGKVLWTHLDQEVKTLGAENMRRYWTVEEMQRMPM
;
A
#
# COMPACT_ATOMS: atom_id res chain seq x y z
N MET A 1 17.57 11.82 41.52
CA MET A 1 17.73 13.27 41.74
C MET A 1 17.48 13.97 40.44
N GLU A 2 16.32 14.58 40.38
CA GLU A 2 15.75 15.44 39.34
C GLU A 2 16.56 16.74 39.19
N ARG A 3 16.82 17.20 37.96
CA ARG A 3 16.88 18.64 37.61
C ARG A 3 16.45 18.89 36.16
N LEU A 4 15.43 19.73 36.06
CA LEU A 4 14.74 20.29 34.90
C LEU A 4 15.56 21.34 34.11
N ALA A 5 15.31 21.38 32.80
CA ALA A 5 15.01 22.51 31.89
C ALA A 5 15.89 23.79 31.86
N LYS A 6 16.29 24.24 30.65
CA LYS A 6 15.58 25.25 29.82
C LYS A 6 16.38 25.67 28.56
N SER A 7 15.67 25.92 27.46
CA SER A 7 16.13 26.60 26.23
C SER A 7 16.08 28.14 26.36
N PRO A 8 16.83 28.87 25.50
CA PRO A 8 16.44 30.20 25.01
C PRO A 8 16.34 30.20 23.47
N SER A 9 15.19 30.49 22.87
CA SER A 9 14.61 31.81 22.52
C SER A 9 15.37 32.58 21.43
N ALA A 10 14.59 32.98 20.43
CA ALA A 10 14.95 33.71 19.23
C ALA A 10 15.35 35.17 19.51
N ASP A 11 16.30 35.66 18.71
CA ASP A 11 16.57 37.07 18.54
C ASP A 11 16.35 37.45 17.07
N ASN A 12 15.57 38.53 16.93
CA ASN A 12 15.14 39.20 15.72
C ASN A 12 15.98 40.50 15.66
N GLU A 13 16.76 40.71 14.60
CA GLU A 13 17.35 42.04 14.36
C GLU A 13 17.32 42.41 12.88
N MET A 14 16.75 43.60 12.67
CA MET A 14 16.47 44.28 11.42
C MET A 14 17.76 44.92 10.86
N LEU A 15 17.95 44.89 9.54
CA LEU A 15 18.72 45.93 8.85
C LEU A 15 17.99 46.41 7.60
N ASN A 16 17.78 47.72 7.59
CA ASN A 16 17.02 48.51 6.64
C ASN A 16 17.95 49.16 5.60
N GLY A 17 17.48 49.24 4.35
CA GLY A 17 17.64 50.43 3.51
C GLY A 17 18.70 50.42 2.41
N LYS A 18 18.24 50.45 1.15
CA LYS A 18 18.52 51.56 0.21
C LYS A 18 17.47 51.60 -0.91
N GLN A 19 16.96 52.81 -1.15
CA GLN A 19 15.87 53.22 -2.03
C GLN A 19 16.35 53.49 -3.47
N GLY A 20 15.38 53.43 -4.42
CA GLY A 20 15.30 54.35 -5.55
C GLY A 20 15.16 53.68 -6.91
N GLU A 21 13.96 53.60 -7.47
CA GLU A 21 13.52 54.47 -8.58
C GLU A 21 12.07 54.18 -8.99
N ASP A 22 11.32 55.26 -9.18
CA ASP A 22 9.90 55.34 -9.51
C ASP A 22 9.58 54.80 -10.90
N VAL A 23 8.53 53.97 -11.01
CA VAL A 23 7.76 53.83 -12.25
C VAL A 23 6.27 53.87 -11.94
N VAL A 24 5.63 54.78 -12.66
CA VAL A 24 4.26 55.29 -12.58
C VAL A 24 3.20 54.19 -12.80
N LEU A 25 2.12 54.31 -12.03
CA LEU A 25 0.86 53.57 -12.12
C LEU A 25 0.09 53.93 -13.39
N GLU A 26 -0.33 52.92 -14.18
CA GLU A 26 -1.54 53.02 -14.99
C GLU A 26 -2.50 51.88 -14.61
N GLU A 27 -3.68 52.26 -14.15
CA GLU A 27 -4.82 51.40 -13.89
C GLU A 27 -5.44 50.94 -15.22
N GLY A 28 -5.66 49.63 -15.36
CA GLY A 28 -6.23 49.06 -16.57
C GLY A 28 -6.87 47.71 -16.38
N SER A 29 -8.17 47.74 -16.03
CA SER A 29 -9.19 46.75 -16.36
C SER A 29 -9.02 45.32 -15.81
N GLY A 30 -9.88 45.00 -14.84
CA GLY A 30 -10.03 43.67 -14.29
C GLY A 30 -10.48 42.65 -15.32
N ARG A 31 -9.79 41.51 -15.30
CA ARG A 31 -10.35 40.24 -15.72
C ARG A 31 -9.90 39.22 -14.70
N SER A 32 -10.72 39.07 -13.67
CA SER A 32 -10.62 38.00 -12.69
C SER A 32 -10.64 36.69 -13.45
N ILE A 33 -9.47 36.08 -13.62
CA ILE A 33 -9.35 34.68 -14.00
C ILE A 33 -9.86 33.95 -12.78
N GLU A 34 -11.14 33.61 -12.80
CA GLU A 34 -11.74 32.59 -11.96
C GLU A 34 -10.89 31.34 -12.16
N ARG A 35 -9.93 31.12 -11.26
CA ARG A 35 -9.47 29.78 -10.97
C ARG A 35 -10.71 29.09 -10.44
N GLU A 36 -11.28 28.24 -11.28
CA GLU A 36 -12.20 27.20 -10.87
C GLU A 36 -11.50 26.48 -9.70
N GLU A 37 -11.87 26.89 -8.49
CA GLU A 37 -11.66 26.10 -7.29
C GLU A 37 -12.42 24.81 -7.55
N GLU A 38 -11.70 23.74 -7.86
CA GLU A 38 -12.19 22.39 -7.72
C GLU A 38 -12.63 22.23 -6.26
N GLN A 39 -13.88 22.57 -6.01
CA GLN A 39 -14.58 22.15 -4.81
C GLN A 39 -14.73 20.64 -4.95
N GLU A 40 -13.78 19.89 -4.38
CA GLU A 40 -14.06 18.55 -3.89
C GLU A 40 -15.17 18.70 -2.85
N MET A 41 -16.42 18.66 -3.31
CA MET A 41 -17.54 18.35 -2.46
C MET A 41 -17.27 16.95 -1.93
N GLU A 42 -16.78 16.86 -0.70
CA GLU A 42 -17.02 15.69 0.13
C GLU A 42 -18.54 15.56 0.24
N GLU A 43 -19.12 14.81 -0.70
CA GLU A 43 -20.51 14.42 -0.68
C GLU A 43 -20.67 13.65 0.64
N GLU A 44 -21.30 14.25 1.66
CA GLU A 44 -21.49 13.60 2.97
C GLU A 44 -22.51 12.47 2.81
N TRP A 45 -22.04 11.33 2.31
CA TRP A 45 -22.81 10.11 2.19
C TRP A 45 -23.29 9.69 3.60
N PRO A 46 -24.51 9.15 3.72
CA PRO A 46 -25.01 8.59 4.97
C PRO A 46 -24.01 7.61 5.58
N LYS A 47 -23.94 7.54 6.91
CA LYS A 47 -23.11 6.56 7.60
C LYS A 47 -23.56 5.15 7.23
N LEU A 48 -22.61 4.30 6.83
CA LEU A 48 -22.87 2.90 6.51
C LEU A 48 -23.30 2.14 7.77
N SER A 49 -24.28 1.25 7.63
CA SER A 49 -24.51 0.21 8.62
C SER A 49 -23.32 -0.76 8.66
N ALA A 50 -23.21 -1.56 9.73
CA ALA A 50 -22.14 -2.55 9.85
C ALA A 50 -22.21 -3.63 8.76
N GLU A 51 -23.40 -3.92 8.23
CA GLU A 51 -23.58 -4.89 7.14
C GLU A 51 -23.11 -4.31 5.80
N GLU A 52 -23.51 -3.08 5.49
CA GLU A 52 -23.08 -2.39 4.27
C GLU A 52 -21.58 -2.15 4.28
N PHE A 53 -21.01 -1.75 5.42
CA PHE A 53 -19.56 -1.60 5.55
C PHE A 53 -18.83 -2.90 5.24
N ARG A 54 -19.29 -4.05 5.75
CA ARG A 54 -18.69 -5.35 5.42
C ARG A 54 -18.83 -5.70 3.95
N ALA A 55 -19.98 -5.41 3.33
CA ALA A 55 -20.19 -5.67 1.91
C ALA A 55 -19.29 -4.80 1.02
N TYR A 56 -19.09 -3.54 1.37
CA TYR A 56 -18.20 -2.65 0.63
C TYR A 56 -16.72 -2.91 0.89
N ASN A 57 -16.36 -3.37 2.09
CA ASN A 57 -14.97 -3.62 2.49
C ASN A 57 -14.50 -5.06 2.21
N SER A 58 -15.32 -5.92 1.61
CA SER A 58 -14.97 -7.32 1.36
C SER A 58 -13.76 -7.48 0.45
N MET A 59 -13.53 -6.51 -0.45
CA MET A 59 -12.40 -6.49 -1.37
C MET A 59 -11.13 -5.89 -0.77
N ALA A 60 -11.21 -5.20 0.35
CA ALA A 60 -10.04 -4.72 1.08
C ALA A 60 -9.57 -5.76 2.13
N GLU A 61 -9.82 -7.05 1.87
CA GLU A 61 -9.41 -8.12 2.78
C GLU A 61 -7.92 -8.38 2.65
N HIS A 62 -7.26 -8.38 3.80
CA HIS A 62 -5.81 -8.45 3.86
C HIS A 62 -5.27 -9.84 3.57
N MET A 63 -4.20 -9.90 2.78
CA MET A 63 -3.31 -11.05 2.68
C MET A 63 -2.89 -11.60 4.04
N ASP A 64 -2.51 -12.89 4.08
CA ASP A 64 -2.07 -13.57 5.30
C ASP A 64 -0.76 -12.95 5.85
N TYR A 65 -0.91 -11.84 6.56
CA TYR A 65 0.17 -11.15 7.25
C TYR A 65 0.78 -12.02 8.34
N PHE A 66 0.05 -13.01 8.84
CA PHE A 66 0.57 -13.88 9.88
C PHE A 66 1.77 -14.67 9.36
N ALA A 67 1.69 -15.21 8.14
CA ALA A 67 2.81 -15.92 7.53
C ALA A 67 4.02 -14.99 7.27
N TRP A 68 3.80 -13.80 6.68
CA TRP A 68 4.88 -12.82 6.49
C TRP A 68 5.55 -12.45 7.81
N ASN A 69 4.75 -12.04 8.81
CA ASN A 69 5.26 -11.59 10.10
C ASN A 69 5.99 -12.71 10.85
N LEU A 70 5.53 -13.96 10.75
CA LEU A 70 6.20 -15.11 11.34
C LEU A 70 7.60 -15.31 10.76
N LEU A 71 7.74 -15.28 9.43
CA LEU A 71 9.01 -15.42 8.74
C LEU A 71 9.94 -14.25 9.04
N TYR A 72 9.40 -13.03 8.96
CA TYR A 72 10.15 -11.80 9.15
C TYR A 72 10.64 -11.66 10.60
N THR A 73 9.79 -11.98 11.59
CA THR A 73 10.18 -12.01 13.01
C THR A 73 11.28 -13.04 13.27
N ALA A 74 11.21 -14.21 12.61
CA ALA A 74 12.26 -15.21 12.72
C ALA A 74 13.60 -14.67 12.17
N CYS A 75 13.55 -13.91 11.08
CA CYS A 75 14.70 -13.23 10.50
C CYS A 75 15.28 -12.16 11.45
N GLU A 76 14.46 -11.27 11.98
CA GLU A 76 14.89 -10.19 12.88
C GLU A 76 15.47 -10.70 14.20
N SER A 77 14.83 -11.71 14.78
CA SER A 77 15.31 -12.34 16.02
C SER A 77 16.44 -13.34 15.79
N ASN A 78 16.81 -13.58 14.52
CA ASN A 78 17.71 -14.64 14.08
C ASN A 78 17.41 -16.00 14.76
N ARG A 79 16.11 -16.28 14.93
CA ARG A 79 15.61 -17.45 15.65
C ARG A 79 14.27 -17.89 15.09
N ARG A 80 14.22 -19.15 14.67
CA ARG A 80 12.99 -19.80 14.21
C ARG A 80 12.01 -20.07 15.39
N PRO A 81 10.68 -20.03 15.19
CA PRO A 81 9.72 -20.35 16.24
C PRO A 81 9.96 -21.74 16.83
N GLN A 82 10.03 -21.84 18.17
CA GLN A 82 10.39 -23.09 18.86
C GLN A 82 9.34 -24.20 18.69
N ASN A 83 8.09 -23.82 18.47
CA ASN A 83 6.97 -24.72 18.23
C ASN A 83 6.89 -25.25 16.79
N LEU A 84 7.76 -24.81 15.89
CA LEU A 84 7.80 -25.28 14.50
C LEU A 84 9.07 -26.09 14.25
N SER A 85 8.91 -27.23 13.56
CA SER A 85 10.04 -27.91 12.92
C SER A 85 10.58 -27.08 11.74
N LEU A 86 11.79 -27.39 11.27
CA LEU A 86 12.33 -26.76 10.05
C LEU A 86 11.39 -26.98 8.86
N ARG A 87 10.88 -28.20 8.67
CA ARG A 87 9.95 -28.53 7.58
C ARG A 87 8.67 -27.70 7.65
N GLN A 88 8.08 -27.53 8.83
CA GLN A 88 6.89 -26.70 8.99
C GLN A 88 7.19 -25.23 8.69
N PHE A 89 8.32 -24.70 9.15
CA PHE A 89 8.72 -23.32 8.87
C PHE A 89 8.90 -23.05 7.38
N LEU A 90 9.59 -23.93 6.65
CA LEU A 90 9.73 -23.83 5.19
C LEU A 90 8.37 -23.95 4.50
N SER A 91 7.53 -24.89 4.94
CA SER A 91 6.17 -25.06 4.40
C SER A 91 5.31 -23.81 4.58
N THR A 92 5.44 -23.09 5.71
CA THR A 92 4.73 -21.81 5.93
C THR A 92 5.14 -20.77 4.89
N GLY A 93 6.43 -20.65 4.57
CA GLY A 93 6.89 -19.70 3.55
C GLY A 93 6.49 -20.08 2.13
N LEU A 94 6.51 -21.37 1.79
CA LEU A 94 6.04 -21.84 0.48
C LEU A 94 4.52 -21.64 0.32
N GLN A 95 3.74 -21.91 1.37
CA GLN A 95 2.29 -21.65 1.37
C GLN A 95 1.99 -20.16 1.21
N PHE A 96 2.74 -19.29 1.89
CA PHE A 96 2.63 -17.85 1.71
C PHE A 96 2.85 -17.43 0.25
N CYS A 97 3.92 -17.92 -0.40
CA CYS A 97 4.19 -17.61 -1.81
C CYS A 97 3.06 -18.12 -2.71
N SER A 98 2.62 -19.37 -2.51
CA SER A 98 1.55 -19.98 -3.29
C SER A 98 0.20 -19.25 -3.16
N HIS A 99 -0.16 -18.84 -1.94
CA HIS A 99 -1.39 -18.09 -1.68
C HIS A 99 -1.34 -16.70 -2.31
N LEU A 100 -0.24 -15.97 -2.13
CA LEU A 100 -0.07 -14.63 -2.69
C LEU A 100 -0.11 -14.67 -4.23
N ALA A 101 0.50 -15.67 -4.85
CA ALA A 101 0.46 -15.83 -6.31
C ALA A 101 -0.95 -16.14 -6.82
N THR A 102 -1.70 -16.96 -6.09
CA THR A 102 -3.08 -17.29 -6.42
C THR A 102 -3.99 -16.06 -6.28
N HIS A 103 -3.78 -15.27 -5.23
CA HIS A 103 -4.51 -14.03 -5.01
C HIS A 103 -4.32 -13.05 -6.17
N HIS A 104 -3.08 -12.69 -6.52
CA HIS A 104 -2.83 -11.79 -7.65
C HIS A 104 -3.39 -12.33 -8.97
N ALA A 105 -3.31 -13.65 -9.19
CA ALA A 105 -3.88 -14.27 -10.39
C ALA A 105 -5.41 -14.10 -10.47
N ILE A 106 -6.12 -14.25 -9.34
CA ILE A 106 -7.57 -14.02 -9.28
C ILE A 106 -7.87 -12.55 -9.54
N GLU A 107 -7.12 -11.64 -8.91
CA GLU A 107 -7.31 -10.21 -9.08
C GLU A 107 -7.18 -9.78 -10.55
N GLU A 108 -6.05 -10.11 -11.17
CA GLU A 108 -5.76 -9.72 -12.55
C GLU A 108 -6.75 -10.34 -13.55
N GLN A 109 -7.18 -11.58 -13.34
CA GLN A 109 -8.01 -12.31 -14.29
C GLN A 109 -9.51 -12.06 -14.12
N HIS A 110 -9.96 -11.77 -12.89
CA HIS A 110 -11.38 -11.78 -12.55
C HIS A 110 -11.86 -10.50 -11.86
N ILE A 111 -11.03 -9.86 -11.02
CA ILE A 111 -11.45 -8.70 -10.23
C ILE A 111 -11.19 -7.40 -10.97
N PHE A 112 -9.95 -7.13 -11.37
CA PHE A 112 -9.55 -5.90 -12.04
C PHE A 112 -10.36 -5.61 -13.32
N PRO A 113 -10.71 -6.60 -14.17
CA PRO A 113 -11.59 -6.35 -15.31
C PRO A 113 -12.99 -5.87 -14.94
N VAL A 114 -13.53 -6.32 -13.80
CA VAL A 114 -14.84 -5.88 -13.29
C VAL A 114 -14.72 -4.47 -12.71
N LEU A 115 -13.69 -4.21 -11.90
CA LEU A 115 -13.43 -2.89 -11.32
C LEU A 115 -13.23 -1.82 -12.39
N ALA A 116 -12.51 -2.15 -13.47
CA ALA A 116 -12.28 -1.27 -14.61
C ALA A 116 -13.57 -0.78 -15.31
N GLN A 117 -14.73 -1.42 -15.09
CA GLN A 117 -16.00 -0.94 -15.65
C GLN A 117 -16.41 0.40 -15.06
N LYS A 118 -16.19 0.61 -13.76
CA LYS A 118 -16.66 1.80 -13.03
C LYS A 118 -15.56 2.63 -12.38
N MET A 119 -14.41 2.05 -12.10
CA MET A 119 -13.30 2.70 -11.41
C MET A 119 -12.20 3.10 -12.41
N PRO A 120 -11.98 4.41 -12.65
CA PRO A 120 -10.97 4.89 -13.59
C PRO A 120 -9.55 4.40 -13.29
N GLU A 121 -9.22 4.15 -12.03
CA GLU A 121 -7.93 3.67 -11.55
C GLU A 121 -7.56 2.30 -12.15
N PHE A 122 -8.56 1.49 -12.48
CA PHE A 122 -8.40 0.17 -13.09
C PHE A 122 -8.59 0.19 -14.62
N LYS A 123 -9.04 1.33 -15.19
CA LYS A 123 -9.10 1.49 -16.64
C LYS A 123 -7.69 1.61 -17.20
N GLN A 124 -7.49 1.14 -18.42
CA GLN A 124 -6.20 1.22 -19.11
C GLN A 124 -5.62 2.64 -19.02
N GLY A 125 -4.45 2.77 -18.39
CA GLY A 125 -3.87 4.05 -18.00
C GLY A 125 -2.71 3.88 -17.00
N GLU A 126 -2.17 4.99 -16.49
CA GLU A 126 -0.99 4.99 -15.61
C GLU A 126 -1.20 4.21 -14.30
N ASN A 127 -2.38 4.32 -13.68
CA ASN A 127 -2.67 3.66 -12.39
C ASN A 127 -2.83 2.15 -12.52
N ALA A 128 -3.56 1.66 -13.53
CA ALA A 128 -3.65 0.23 -13.81
C ALA A 128 -2.26 -0.36 -14.18
N ALA A 129 -1.43 0.43 -14.87
CA ALA A 129 -0.05 0.05 -15.16
C ALA A 129 0.82 0.01 -13.88
N GLU A 130 0.57 0.87 -12.89
CA GLU A 130 1.27 0.84 -11.61
C GLU A 130 0.94 -0.43 -10.81
N LEU A 131 -0.33 -0.78 -10.63
CA LEU A 131 -0.74 -1.99 -9.91
C LEU A 131 -0.16 -3.26 -10.56
N LEU A 132 -0.28 -3.39 -11.88
CA LEU A 132 0.30 -4.52 -12.61
C LEU A 132 1.83 -4.56 -12.51
N ARG A 133 2.49 -3.40 -12.49
CA ARG A 133 3.94 -3.34 -12.27
C ARG A 133 4.31 -3.80 -10.86
N GLN A 134 3.54 -3.41 -9.85
CA GLN A 134 3.76 -3.88 -8.47
C GLN A 134 3.62 -5.40 -8.38
N HIS A 135 2.57 -5.98 -8.96
CA HIS A 135 2.40 -7.43 -9.04
C HIS A 135 3.63 -8.10 -9.66
N GLN A 136 4.12 -7.59 -10.79
CA GLN A 136 5.32 -8.12 -11.46
C GLN A 136 6.57 -8.05 -10.57
N GLU A 137 6.79 -6.93 -9.88
CA GLU A 137 7.93 -6.77 -8.96
C GLU A 137 7.81 -7.71 -7.75
N ILE A 138 6.60 -7.88 -7.21
CA ILE A 138 6.31 -8.81 -6.12
C ILE A 138 6.55 -10.25 -6.56
N HIS A 139 5.99 -10.68 -7.70
CA HIS A 139 6.18 -12.03 -8.25
C HIS A 139 7.65 -12.36 -8.46
N LYS A 140 8.44 -11.44 -9.01
CA LYS A 140 9.89 -11.63 -9.16
C LYS A 140 10.59 -11.85 -7.81
N GLY A 141 10.18 -11.12 -6.78
CA GLY A 141 10.69 -11.29 -5.42
C GLY A 141 10.26 -12.61 -4.78
N MET A 142 9.02 -13.03 -5.03
CA MET A 142 8.46 -14.30 -4.58
C MET A 142 9.18 -15.49 -5.22
N ASP A 143 9.42 -15.48 -6.53
CA ASP A 143 10.13 -16.56 -7.23
C ASP A 143 11.50 -16.84 -6.58
N ALA A 144 12.23 -15.77 -6.27
CA ALA A 144 13.55 -15.87 -5.63
C ALA A 144 13.47 -16.37 -4.17
N LEU A 145 12.41 -16.02 -3.44
CA LEU A 145 12.15 -16.51 -2.10
C LEU A 145 11.75 -17.99 -2.11
N GLU A 146 10.82 -18.36 -2.99
CA GLU A 146 10.33 -19.72 -3.17
C GLU A 146 11.47 -20.67 -3.55
N GLU A 147 12.28 -20.31 -4.55
CA GLU A 147 13.45 -21.10 -4.96
C GLU A 147 14.38 -21.35 -3.76
N TYR A 148 14.66 -20.33 -2.95
CA TYR A 148 15.53 -20.47 -1.78
C TYR A 148 14.94 -21.43 -0.74
N LEU A 149 13.65 -21.30 -0.43
CA LEU A 149 12.96 -22.16 0.54
C LEU A 149 12.89 -23.62 0.05
N GLU A 150 12.63 -23.84 -1.23
CA GLU A 150 12.63 -25.17 -1.83
C GLU A 150 14.00 -25.83 -1.76
N ARG A 151 15.07 -25.11 -2.11
CA ARG A 151 16.46 -25.61 -2.01
C ARG A 151 16.82 -25.98 -0.58
N CYS A 152 16.37 -25.19 0.41
CA CYS A 152 16.49 -25.54 1.82
C CYS A 152 15.72 -26.83 2.15
N GLY A 153 14.51 -26.99 1.61
CA GLY A 153 13.65 -28.16 1.81
C GLY A 153 14.22 -29.44 1.21
N ARG A 154 14.94 -29.33 0.08
CA ARG A 154 15.65 -30.44 -0.59
C ARG A 154 17.02 -30.75 0.03
N GLY A 155 17.52 -29.89 0.92
CA GLY A 155 18.84 -30.04 1.54
C GLY A 155 20.01 -29.62 0.63
N GLU A 156 19.73 -28.91 -0.47
CA GLU A 156 20.75 -28.39 -1.40
C GLU A 156 21.50 -27.18 -0.83
N THR A 157 20.88 -26.49 0.14
CA THR A 157 21.48 -25.41 0.92
C THR A 157 20.94 -25.44 2.33
N GLU A 158 21.71 -24.95 3.30
CA GLU A 158 21.22 -24.73 4.65
C GLU A 158 20.38 -23.46 4.74
N LEU A 159 19.35 -23.49 5.59
CA LEU A 159 18.55 -22.31 5.90
C LEU A 159 19.40 -21.32 6.72
N GLN A 160 19.59 -20.13 6.17
CA GLN A 160 20.22 -18.99 6.80
C GLN A 160 19.20 -17.87 6.89
N LEU A 161 18.82 -17.50 8.11
CA LEU A 161 17.83 -16.44 8.35
C LEU A 161 18.25 -15.06 7.80
N PRO A 162 19.54 -14.67 7.78
CA PRO A 162 19.96 -13.45 7.08
C PRO A 162 19.71 -13.49 5.57
N VAL A 163 19.89 -14.65 4.93
CA VAL A 163 19.64 -14.82 3.49
C VAL A 163 18.14 -14.79 3.20
N LEU A 164 17.35 -15.46 4.05
CA LEU A 164 15.89 -15.38 3.99
C LEU A 164 15.42 -13.92 4.11
N LYS A 165 15.99 -13.16 5.05
CA LYS A 165 15.70 -11.74 5.23
C LYS A 165 15.99 -10.92 3.99
N GLU A 166 17.16 -11.09 3.40
CA GLU A 166 17.55 -10.38 2.18
C GLU A 166 16.54 -10.63 1.04
N LYS A 167 16.08 -11.88 0.90
CA LYS A 167 15.08 -12.24 -0.10
C LYS A 167 13.74 -11.58 0.18
N MET A 168 13.27 -11.55 1.43
CA MET A 168 12.05 -10.82 1.81
C MET A 168 12.18 -9.30 1.62
N ASP A 169 13.31 -8.72 2.04
CA ASP A 169 13.57 -7.27 1.95
C ASP A 169 13.62 -6.77 0.50
N SER A 170 14.02 -7.64 -0.44
CA SER A 170 14.16 -7.27 -1.85
C SER A 170 12.85 -6.83 -2.52
N TRP A 171 11.70 -7.21 -1.97
CA TRP A 171 10.38 -6.83 -2.49
C TRP A 171 9.38 -6.40 -1.40
N GLY A 172 9.72 -6.54 -0.11
CA GLY A 172 8.83 -6.21 1.00
C GLY A 172 8.32 -4.77 0.97
N LYS A 173 9.13 -3.78 0.58
CA LYS A 173 8.66 -2.39 0.44
C LYS A 173 7.55 -2.27 -0.61
N VAL A 174 7.67 -2.98 -1.73
CA VAL A 174 6.67 -2.98 -2.81
C VAL A 174 5.40 -3.66 -2.31
N LEU A 175 5.51 -4.82 -1.66
CA LEU A 175 4.37 -5.52 -1.06
C LEU A 175 3.58 -4.63 -0.08
N TRP A 176 4.26 -3.97 0.86
CA TRP A 176 3.58 -3.10 1.82
C TRP A 176 2.92 -1.88 1.15
N THR A 177 3.59 -1.29 0.15
CA THR A 177 3.01 -0.17 -0.61
C THR A 177 1.78 -0.62 -1.38
N HIS A 178 1.83 -1.79 -2.00
CA HIS A 178 0.72 -2.39 -2.74
C HIS A 178 -0.50 -2.59 -1.84
N LEU A 179 -0.33 -3.23 -0.68
CA LEU A 179 -1.41 -3.47 0.27
C LEU A 179 -2.01 -2.17 0.84
N ASP A 180 -1.17 -1.16 1.12
CA ASP A 180 -1.64 0.16 1.58
C ASP A 180 -2.47 0.88 0.50
N GLN A 181 -2.10 0.73 -0.78
CA GLN A 181 -2.85 1.29 -1.91
C GLN A 181 -4.15 0.53 -2.15
N GLU A 182 -4.12 -0.80 -2.04
CA GLU A 182 -5.30 -1.66 -2.17
C GLU A 182 -6.36 -1.29 -1.12
N VAL A 183 -6.01 -1.18 0.16
CA VAL A 183 -6.95 -0.77 1.23
C VAL A 183 -7.57 0.59 0.95
N LYS A 184 -6.80 1.56 0.43
CA LYS A 184 -7.33 2.89 0.08
C LYS A 184 -8.28 2.82 -1.11
N THR A 185 -7.94 2.01 -2.09
CA THR A 185 -8.67 1.94 -3.38
C THR A 185 -9.92 1.09 -3.27
N LEU A 186 -9.84 -0.05 -2.57
CA LEU A 186 -10.90 -1.05 -2.41
C LEU A 186 -11.62 -0.97 -1.06
N GLY A 187 -11.23 -0.01 -0.21
CA GLY A 187 -11.89 0.25 1.05
C GLY A 187 -13.33 0.75 0.88
N ALA A 188 -14.16 0.53 1.90
CA ALA A 188 -15.60 0.74 1.80
C ALA A 188 -16.01 2.15 1.32
N GLU A 189 -15.27 3.17 1.79
CA GLU A 189 -15.52 4.57 1.46
C GLU A 189 -15.27 4.90 -0.01
N ASN A 190 -14.26 4.30 -0.63
CA ASN A 190 -14.03 4.51 -2.05
C ASN A 190 -14.98 3.65 -2.91
N MET A 191 -15.23 2.40 -2.48
CA MET A 191 -16.11 1.48 -3.22
C MET A 191 -17.55 1.99 -3.35
N ARG A 192 -18.11 2.60 -2.29
CA ARG A 192 -19.49 3.15 -2.33
C ARG A 192 -19.68 4.33 -3.28
N ARG A 193 -18.59 4.96 -3.75
CA ARG A 193 -18.64 6.03 -4.78
C ARG A 193 -18.99 5.47 -6.16
N TYR A 194 -18.72 4.19 -6.39
CA TYR A 194 -18.81 3.56 -7.71
C TYR A 194 -19.85 2.43 -7.78
N TRP A 195 -20.10 1.74 -6.68
CA TRP A 195 -20.88 0.51 -6.63
C TRP A 195 -22.04 0.60 -5.64
N THR A 196 -23.15 -0.09 -5.93
CA THR A 196 -24.19 -0.34 -4.93
C THR A 196 -23.87 -1.58 -4.10
N VAL A 197 -24.51 -1.74 -2.94
CA VAL A 197 -24.36 -2.91 -2.08
C VAL A 197 -24.73 -4.20 -2.83
N GLU A 198 -25.80 -4.18 -3.63
CA GLU A 198 -26.24 -5.34 -4.42
C GLU A 198 -25.24 -5.71 -5.51
N GLU A 199 -24.52 -4.73 -6.06
CA GLU A 199 -23.45 -4.99 -7.02
C GLU A 199 -22.23 -5.59 -6.35
N MET A 200 -21.82 -5.07 -5.18
CA MET A 200 -20.74 -5.63 -4.36
C MET A 200 -21.01 -7.09 -4.01
N GLN A 201 -22.25 -7.44 -3.64
CA GLN A 201 -22.66 -8.81 -3.33
C GLN A 201 -22.60 -9.78 -4.52
N ARG A 202 -22.54 -9.26 -5.75
CA ARG A 202 -22.46 -10.05 -6.99
C ARG A 202 -21.06 -10.09 -7.57
N MET A 203 -20.10 -9.38 -6.97
CA MET A 203 -18.73 -9.41 -7.46
C MET A 203 -18.14 -10.81 -7.28
N PRO A 204 -17.31 -11.25 -8.24
CA PRO A 204 -16.56 -12.49 -8.07
C PRO A 204 -15.60 -12.28 -6.88
N MET A 205 -15.70 -13.11 -5.84
CA MET A 205 -14.85 -13.12 -4.65
C MET A 205 -14.49 -14.55 -4.30
#